data_AF-A0A3N5T431-F1
#
_entry.id   AF-A0A3N5T431-F1
#
_cell.length_a   1.000
_cell.length_b   1.000
_cell.length_c   1.000
_cell.angle_alpha   90.00
_cell.angle_beta   90.00
_cell.angle_gamma   90.00
#
_symmetry.space_group_name_H-M   'P 1'
#
loop_
_entity.id
_entity.type
_entity.pdbx_description
1 polymer ?
#
loop_
_entity_poly.entity_id
_entity_poly.type
_entity_poly.pdbx_seq_one_letter_code
_entity_poly.pdbx_strand_id
1 'polypeptide(L)'
;MEDVSRLLRGLFILLKTFLQTPSRKFVVLIHSEEDTEKSVRLPAEGMLGLFLSAAQEHPAVQFRTLEIGRDTDLRAALCDALDRGYTMVEMAHRDGRVFTSEGHIAPSLFRDRSSLDLSPGDVVVMSGGATGIGAHLARSLVPFKPRLVFLGRTPLDPGMNTVKLCPTHPPSESFTFEDRALEITRTLADLHAAGIEAFYHTCDVTAPEAVRAVMDEVKKVPWEDPRDYPRRGSP
;
A
#
# COMPACT_ATOMS: atom_id res chain seq x y z
N MET A 1 -16.32 0.06 0.50
CA MET A 1 -15.16 0.97 0.67
C MET A 1 -15.60 2.39 1.00
N GLU A 2 -16.66 2.91 0.36
CA GLU A 2 -17.17 4.26 0.61
C GLU A 2 -17.54 4.50 2.09
N ASP A 3 -18.15 3.50 2.74
CA ASP A 3 -18.48 3.57 4.17
C ASP A 3 -17.25 3.65 5.09
N VAL A 4 -16.19 2.89 4.79
CA VAL A 4 -14.94 2.89 5.56
C VAL A 4 -14.22 4.23 5.44
N SER A 5 -14.12 4.77 4.22
CA SER A 5 -13.51 6.08 3.97
C SER A 5 -14.28 7.19 4.68
N ARG A 6 -15.61 7.17 4.63
CA ARG A 6 -16.46 8.15 5.30
C ARG A 6 -16.34 8.06 6.82
N LEU A 7 -16.29 6.85 7.38
CA LEU A 7 -16.09 6.63 8.81
C LEU A 7 -14.71 7.13 9.28
N LEU A 8 -13.64 6.75 8.59
CA LEU A 8 -12.27 7.21 8.89
C LEU A 8 -12.15 8.74 8.82
N ARG A 9 -12.77 9.37 7.81
CA ARG A 9 -12.81 10.83 7.70
C ARG A 9 -13.54 11.46 8.89
N GLY A 10 -14.65 10.88 9.32
CA GLY A 10 -15.38 11.33 10.51
C GLY A 10 -14.54 11.24 11.78
N LEU A 11 -13.90 10.09 12.01
CA LEU A 11 -13.00 9.86 13.15
C LEU A 11 -11.79 10.82 13.12
N PHE A 12 -11.20 11.05 11.95
CA PHE A 12 -10.11 12.01 11.79
C PHE A 12 -10.54 13.44 12.15
N ILE A 13 -11.72 13.88 11.70
CA ILE A 13 -12.25 15.21 12.03
C ILE A 13 -12.45 15.33 13.54
N LEU A 14 -13.06 14.32 14.18
CA LEU A 14 -13.26 14.29 15.63
C LEU A 14 -11.93 14.39 16.37
N LEU A 15 -10.94 13.60 15.96
CA LEU A 15 -9.61 13.62 16.56
C LEU A 15 -8.96 15.00 16.40
N LYS A 16 -8.98 15.56 15.18
CA LYS A 16 -8.41 16.88 14.89
C LYS A 16 -9.04 17.96 15.77
N THR A 17 -10.36 17.97 15.87
CA THR A 17 -11.08 18.93 16.72
C THR A 17 -10.71 18.75 18.19
N PHE A 18 -10.64 17.51 18.68
CA PHE A 18 -10.18 17.21 20.03
C PHE A 18 -8.75 17.74 20.30
N LEU A 19 -7.82 17.52 19.37
CA LEU A 19 -6.43 17.97 19.51
C LEU A 19 -6.26 19.49 19.50
N GLN A 20 -7.23 20.22 18.95
CA GLN A 20 -7.28 21.68 19.01
C GLN A 20 -7.80 22.21 20.36
N THR A 21 -8.37 21.37 21.21
CA THR A 21 -8.84 21.79 22.53
C THR A 21 -7.68 21.99 23.52
N PRO A 22 -7.80 22.97 24.44
CA PRO A 22 -6.75 23.24 25.43
C PRO A 22 -6.67 22.18 26.54
N SER A 23 -7.73 21.41 26.75
CA SER A 23 -7.86 20.42 27.83
C SER A 23 -7.70 18.97 27.37
N ARG A 24 -7.15 18.75 26.17
CA ARG A 24 -6.88 17.40 25.63
C ARG A 24 -5.99 16.60 26.58
N LYS A 25 -6.43 15.39 26.94
CA LYS A 25 -5.74 14.50 27.88
C LYS A 25 -5.50 13.12 27.30
N PHE A 26 -6.56 12.48 26.78
CA PHE A 26 -6.46 11.15 26.22
C PHE A 26 -7.51 10.92 25.13
N VAL A 27 -7.25 9.95 24.25
CA VAL A 27 -8.20 9.37 23.31
C VAL A 27 -8.03 7.86 23.33
N VAL A 28 -9.14 7.14 23.51
CA VAL A 28 -9.17 5.68 23.45
C VAL A 28 -10.16 5.28 22.37
N LEU A 29 -9.70 4.46 21.41
CA LEU A 29 -10.55 3.76 20.46
C LEU A 29 -10.72 2.32 20.94
N ILE A 30 -11.95 1.89 21.18
CA ILE A 30 -12.26 0.53 21.61
C ILE A 30 -12.87 -0.21 20.42
N HIS A 31 -12.39 -1.42 20.14
CA HIS A 31 -12.94 -2.29 19.10
C HIS A 31 -12.96 -3.74 19.55
N SER A 32 -13.82 -4.57 18.94
CA SER A 32 -13.93 -5.98 19.31
C SER A 32 -13.01 -6.87 18.46
N GLU A 33 -12.43 -7.89 19.08
CA GLU A 33 -11.70 -8.96 18.39
C GLU A 33 -12.60 -9.78 17.47
N GLU A 34 -13.87 -9.97 17.86
CA GLU A 34 -14.82 -10.81 17.12
C GLU A 34 -15.41 -10.13 15.89
N ASP A 35 -15.16 -8.83 15.71
CA ASP A 35 -15.54 -8.08 14.53
C ASP A 35 -14.60 -8.42 13.37
N THR A 36 -14.79 -9.61 12.81
CA THR A 36 -14.11 -10.08 11.59
C THR A 36 -14.56 -9.33 10.34
N GLU A 37 -15.63 -8.54 10.45
CA GLU A 37 -16.09 -7.71 9.34
C GLU A 37 -15.06 -6.62 9.00
N LYS A 38 -14.69 -6.55 7.72
CA LYS A 38 -13.79 -5.53 7.18
C LYS A 38 -14.27 -4.09 7.46
N SER A 39 -15.57 -3.91 7.70
CA SER A 39 -16.23 -2.64 8.01
C SER A 39 -15.77 -2.02 9.33
N VAL A 40 -15.40 -2.84 10.32
CA VAL A 40 -14.94 -2.39 11.65
C VAL A 40 -13.43 -2.44 11.77
N ARG A 41 -12.83 -3.54 11.27
CA ARG A 41 -11.39 -3.77 11.41
C ARG A 41 -10.54 -2.76 10.63
N LEU A 42 -10.89 -2.47 9.36
CA LEU A 42 -10.08 -1.54 8.54
C LEU A 42 -10.03 -0.11 9.11
N PRO A 43 -11.15 0.48 9.59
CA PRO A 43 -11.10 1.75 10.31
C PRO A 43 -10.22 1.69 11.57
N ALA A 44 -10.30 0.62 12.37
CA ALA A 44 -9.51 0.49 13.58
C ALA A 44 -8.00 0.48 13.27
N GLU A 45 -7.57 -0.29 12.28
CA GLU A 45 -6.18 -0.31 11.80
C GLU A 45 -5.72 1.06 11.26
N GLY A 46 -6.60 1.75 10.52
CA GLY A 46 -6.31 3.10 10.03
C GLY A 46 -6.14 4.11 11.18
N MET A 47 -6.96 4.00 12.22
CA MET A 47 -6.85 4.82 13.43
C MET A 47 -5.62 4.46 14.28
N LEU A 48 -5.24 3.18 14.35
CA LEU A 48 -4.00 2.76 15.00
C LEU A 48 -2.80 3.44 14.35
N GLY A 49 -2.68 3.41 13.01
CA GLY A 49 -1.63 4.11 12.29
C GLY A 49 -1.60 5.61 12.60
N LEU A 50 -2.77 6.25 12.65
CA LEU A 50 -2.90 7.66 13.02
C LEU A 50 -2.48 7.93 14.47
N PHE A 51 -2.87 7.09 15.42
CA PHE A 51 -2.52 7.24 16.83
C PHE A 51 -1.04 7.01 17.09
N LEU A 52 -0.39 6.09 16.37
CA LEU A 52 1.05 5.87 16.45
C LEU A 52 1.83 7.14 16.07
N SER A 53 1.43 7.84 15.01
CA SER A 53 2.01 9.13 14.63
C SER A 53 1.63 10.25 15.62
N ALA A 54 0.35 10.37 15.97
CA ALA A 54 -0.14 11.44 16.84
C ALA A 54 0.46 11.37 18.26
N ALA A 55 0.76 10.18 18.78
CA ALA A 55 1.44 10.00 20.05
C ALA A 55 2.86 10.60 20.05
N GLN A 56 3.55 10.57 18.90
CA GLN A 56 4.86 11.19 18.74
C GLN A 56 4.76 12.72 18.60
N GLU A 57 3.74 13.22 17.90
CA GLU A 57 3.50 14.65 17.68
C GLU A 57 2.91 15.36 18.91
N HIS A 58 2.18 14.64 19.76
CA HIS A 58 1.51 15.16 20.94
C HIS A 58 1.82 14.34 22.20
N PRO A 59 3.07 14.33 22.72
CA PRO A 59 3.46 13.49 23.85
C PRO A 59 2.69 13.75 25.15
N ALA A 60 2.04 14.92 25.28
CA ALA A 60 1.20 15.27 26.42
C ALA A 60 -0.21 14.62 26.39
N VAL A 61 -0.58 13.97 25.28
CA VAL A 61 -1.87 13.32 25.08
C VAL A 61 -1.67 11.82 25.02
N GLN A 62 -2.46 11.07 25.78
CA GLN A 62 -2.43 9.61 25.76
C GLN A 62 -3.31 9.09 24.61
N PHE A 63 -2.73 8.29 23.72
CA PHE A 63 -3.45 7.63 22.63
C PHE A 63 -3.47 6.13 22.85
N ARG A 64 -4.64 5.52 22.65
CA ARG A 64 -4.84 4.08 22.79
C ARG A 64 -5.80 3.52 21.76
N THR A 65 -5.43 2.42 21.13
CA THR A 65 -6.42 1.47 20.61
C THR A 65 -6.52 0.32 21.59
N LEU A 66 -7.74 -0.10 21.92
CA LEU A 66 -8.02 -1.17 22.87
C LEU A 66 -8.92 -2.21 22.20
N GLU A 67 -8.34 -3.36 21.86
CA GLU A 67 -9.08 -4.53 21.43
C GLU A 67 -9.66 -5.28 22.64
N ILE A 68 -10.94 -5.66 22.58
CA ILE A 68 -11.61 -6.43 23.63
C ILE A 68 -12.41 -7.62 23.07
N GLY A 69 -12.45 -8.74 23.81
CA GLY A 69 -13.40 -9.82 23.58
C GLY A 69 -14.81 -9.50 24.11
N ARG A 70 -15.82 -10.30 23.74
CA ARG A 70 -17.22 -10.09 24.19
C ARG A 70 -17.40 -10.15 25.71
N ASP A 71 -16.69 -11.07 26.35
CA ASP A 71 -16.82 -11.33 27.79
C ASP A 71 -15.82 -10.52 28.64
N THR A 72 -15.11 -9.57 28.02
CA THR A 72 -14.17 -8.70 28.74
C THR A 72 -14.90 -7.75 29.68
N ASP A 73 -14.45 -7.63 30.93
CA ASP A 73 -14.85 -6.54 31.82
C ASP A 73 -14.35 -5.20 31.25
N LEU A 74 -15.26 -4.47 30.61
CA LEU A 74 -14.99 -3.18 29.98
C LEU A 74 -14.43 -2.16 30.97
N ARG A 75 -14.85 -2.19 32.25
CA ARG A 75 -14.33 -1.25 33.26
C ARG A 75 -12.87 -1.54 33.54
N ALA A 76 -12.52 -2.80 33.76
CA ALA A 76 -11.13 -3.21 33.99
C ALA A 76 -10.26 -2.85 32.76
N ALA A 77 -10.72 -3.20 31.56
CA ALA A 77 -9.99 -2.92 30.33
C ALA A 77 -9.80 -1.40 30.08
N LEU A 78 -10.79 -0.57 30.41
CA LEU A 78 -10.66 0.89 30.34
C LEU A 78 -9.69 1.46 31.38
N CYS A 79 -9.69 0.92 32.60
CA CYS A 79 -8.73 1.30 33.63
C CYS A 79 -7.30 1.01 33.14
N ASP A 80 -7.07 -0.16 32.57
CA ASP A 80 -5.77 -0.54 32.01
C ASP A 80 -5.36 0.35 30.84
N ALA A 81 -6.28 0.64 29.90
CA ALA A 81 -5.98 1.52 28.76
C ALA A 81 -5.58 2.93 29.19
N LEU A 82 -6.22 3.47 30.23
CA LEU A 82 -5.94 4.80 30.77
C LEU A 82 -4.76 4.82 31.74
N ASP A 83 -4.23 3.66 32.13
CA ASP A 83 -3.03 3.60 32.95
C ASP A 83 -1.83 4.18 32.19
N ARG A 84 -1.19 5.18 32.83
CA ARG A 84 -0.01 5.86 32.32
C ARG A 84 1.28 5.07 32.51
N GLY A 85 1.23 3.99 33.31
CA GLY A 85 2.32 3.03 33.45
C GLY A 85 2.61 2.29 32.14
N TYR A 86 1.60 2.14 31.28
CA TYR A 86 1.79 1.63 29.94
C TYR A 86 2.15 2.75 28.97
N THR A 87 3.12 2.53 28.08
CA THR A 87 3.52 3.48 27.03
C THR A 87 2.98 3.11 25.65
N MET A 88 2.40 1.92 25.51
CA MET A 88 2.02 1.32 24.23
C MET A 88 0.72 1.95 23.72
N VAL A 89 0.68 2.28 22.43
CA VAL A 89 -0.52 2.82 21.77
C VAL A 89 -1.50 1.70 21.45
N GLU A 90 -1.00 0.59 20.93
CA GLU A 90 -1.79 -0.60 20.63
C GLU A 90 -1.94 -1.46 21.88
N MET A 91 -3.18 -1.81 22.23
CA MET A 91 -3.49 -2.68 23.36
C MET A 91 -4.56 -3.68 22.99
N ALA A 92 -4.43 -4.90 23.51
CA ALA A 92 -5.48 -5.90 23.51
C ALA A 92 -5.70 -6.39 24.94
N HIS A 93 -6.96 -6.46 25.39
CA HIS A 93 -7.30 -7.00 26.69
C HIS A 93 -7.98 -8.37 26.54
N ARG A 94 -7.30 -9.41 27.02
CA ARG A 94 -7.73 -10.82 26.94
C ARG A 94 -7.45 -11.52 28.26
N ASP A 95 -8.40 -12.31 28.76
CA ASP A 95 -8.27 -13.10 30.00
C ASP A 95 -7.77 -12.29 31.22
N GLY A 96 -8.23 -11.04 31.36
CA GLY A 96 -7.83 -10.15 32.45
C GLY A 96 -6.39 -9.65 32.37
N ARG A 97 -5.79 -9.68 31.18
CA ARG A 97 -4.40 -9.25 30.92
C ARG A 97 -4.35 -8.33 29.71
N VAL A 98 -3.36 -7.44 29.73
CA VAL A 98 -3.06 -6.50 28.65
C VAL A 98 -1.92 -7.03 27.81
N PHE A 99 -2.11 -7.01 26.49
CA PHE A 99 -1.16 -7.40 25.48
C PHE A 99 -0.93 -6.25 24.48
N THR A 100 0.18 -6.30 23.76
CA THR A 100 0.51 -5.41 22.64
C THR A 100 1.18 -6.23 21.55
N SER A 101 1.15 -5.76 20.31
CA SER A 101 1.98 -6.29 19.25
C SER A 101 3.43 -5.83 19.43
N GLU A 102 4.37 -6.75 19.28
CA GLU A 102 5.81 -6.47 19.30
C GLU A 102 6.46 -7.02 18.03
N GLY A 103 7.27 -6.19 17.37
CA GLY A 103 8.06 -6.61 16.23
C GLY A 103 9.16 -7.55 16.67
N HIS A 104 9.13 -8.80 16.18
CA HIS A 104 10.18 -9.78 16.47
C HIS A 104 11.13 -9.88 15.29
N ILE A 105 12.44 -9.92 15.58
CA ILE A 105 13.46 -10.20 14.57
C ILE A 105 13.38 -11.69 14.23
N ALA A 106 12.79 -12.00 13.08
CA ALA A 106 12.84 -13.33 12.50
C ALA A 106 14.06 -13.42 11.56
N PRO A 107 15.06 -14.28 11.85
CA PRO A 107 16.17 -14.49 10.93
C PRO A 107 15.65 -15.05 9.61
N SER A 108 15.82 -14.30 8.53
CA SER A 108 15.56 -14.80 7.18
C SER A 108 16.64 -15.83 6.83
N LEU A 109 16.40 -17.09 7.16
CA LEU A 109 17.17 -18.17 6.56
C LEU A 109 16.75 -18.25 5.11
N PHE A 110 17.63 -17.86 4.18
CA PHE A 110 17.52 -18.21 2.77
C PHE A 110 17.67 -19.74 2.61
N ARG A 111 16.70 -20.50 3.12
CA ARG A 111 16.51 -21.91 2.76
C ARG A 111 15.80 -21.94 1.41
N ASP A 112 16.14 -22.98 0.64
CA ASP A 112 15.70 -23.30 -0.73
C ASP A 112 14.86 -22.25 -1.45
N ARG A 113 15.36 -21.84 -2.64
CA ARG A 113 14.70 -20.96 -3.63
C ARG A 113 13.20 -20.86 -3.35
N SER A 114 12.76 -19.77 -2.74
CA SER A 114 11.34 -19.44 -2.73
C SER A 114 10.91 -19.37 -4.19
N SER A 115 10.25 -20.43 -4.65
CA SER A 115 9.80 -20.53 -6.03
C SER A 115 8.54 -19.69 -6.10
N LEU A 116 8.70 -18.43 -6.51
CA LEU A 116 7.58 -17.70 -7.08
C LEU A 116 7.18 -18.47 -8.34
N ASP A 117 6.01 -19.12 -8.31
CA ASP A 117 5.50 -19.87 -9.44
C ASP A 117 4.83 -18.88 -10.42
N LEU A 118 5.66 -18.29 -11.28
CA LEU A 118 5.23 -17.45 -12.39
C LEU A 118 5.70 -18.10 -13.68
N SER A 119 4.73 -18.43 -14.53
CA SER A 119 4.98 -18.97 -15.85
C SER A 119 5.22 -17.84 -16.87
N PRO A 120 6.04 -18.07 -17.90
CA PRO A 120 6.16 -17.15 -19.02
C PRO A 120 4.79 -16.81 -19.61
N GLY A 121 4.52 -15.52 -19.80
CA GLY A 121 3.23 -15.03 -20.31
C GLY A 121 2.18 -14.72 -19.24
N ASP A 122 2.39 -15.12 -17.98
CA ASP A 122 1.50 -14.73 -16.87
C ASP A 122 1.44 -13.21 -16.73
N VAL A 123 0.25 -12.67 -16.48
CA VAL A 123 0.05 -11.22 -16.38
C VAL A 123 0.17 -10.78 -14.93
N VAL A 124 1.10 -9.84 -14.68
CA VAL A 124 1.31 -9.20 -13.38
C VAL A 124 0.90 -7.74 -13.48
N VAL A 125 -0.11 -7.35 -12.69
CA VAL A 125 -0.58 -5.97 -12.61
C VAL A 125 0.07 -5.28 -11.40
N MET A 126 0.72 -4.14 -11.63
CA MET A 126 1.43 -3.38 -10.61
C MET A 126 0.83 -1.97 -10.48
N SER A 127 0.22 -1.68 -9.33
CA SER A 127 -0.15 -0.30 -8.98
C SER A 127 1.09 0.49 -8.54
N GLY A 128 1.14 1.79 -8.84
CA GLY A 128 2.24 2.67 -8.44
C GLY A 128 3.02 3.28 -9.62
N GLY A 129 2.52 3.06 -10.84
CA GLY A 129 2.91 3.86 -12.00
C GLY A 129 4.33 3.66 -12.50
N ALA A 130 4.91 2.46 -12.39
CA ALA A 130 6.20 2.11 -13.00
C ALA A 130 7.40 2.99 -12.59
N THR A 131 7.40 3.57 -11.39
CA THR A 131 8.52 4.36 -10.86
C THR A 131 9.03 3.79 -9.53
N GLY A 132 10.19 4.25 -9.08
CA GLY A 132 10.74 3.94 -7.76
C GLY A 132 10.83 2.44 -7.46
N ILE A 133 10.26 2.02 -6.32
CA ILE A 133 10.26 0.61 -5.88
C ILE A 133 9.54 -0.29 -6.90
N GLY A 134 8.45 0.18 -7.52
CA GLY A 134 7.68 -0.59 -8.50
C GLY A 134 8.52 -0.92 -9.75
N ALA A 135 9.27 0.06 -10.25
CA ALA A 135 10.19 -0.14 -11.37
C ALA A 135 11.31 -1.13 -11.03
N HIS A 136 11.87 -1.03 -9.82
CA HIS A 136 12.92 -1.94 -9.36
C HIS A 136 12.43 -3.37 -9.21
N LEU A 137 11.25 -3.55 -8.62
CA LEU A 137 10.62 -4.87 -8.45
C LEU A 137 10.30 -5.50 -9.81
N ALA A 138 9.79 -4.72 -10.76
CA ALA A 138 9.49 -5.19 -12.12
C ALA A 138 10.71 -5.81 -12.82
N ARG A 139 11.89 -5.21 -12.69
CA ARG A 139 13.14 -5.77 -13.25
C ARG A 139 13.51 -7.12 -12.63
N SER A 140 13.16 -7.34 -11.36
CA SER A 140 13.39 -8.62 -10.68
C SER A 140 12.48 -9.74 -11.21
N LEU A 141 11.42 -9.41 -11.95
CA LEU A 141 10.51 -10.37 -12.56
C LEU A 141 10.97 -10.85 -13.94
N VAL A 142 12.01 -10.25 -14.53
CA VAL A 142 12.54 -10.62 -15.86
C VAL A 142 12.79 -12.13 -16.03
N PRO A 143 13.37 -12.87 -15.05
CA PRO A 143 13.62 -14.30 -15.20
C PRO A 143 12.36 -15.15 -15.43
N PHE A 144 11.19 -14.68 -14.97
CA PHE A 144 9.92 -15.39 -15.11
C PHE A 144 9.21 -15.10 -16.43
N LYS A 145 9.67 -14.08 -17.18
CA LYS A 145 9.07 -13.60 -18.42
C LYS A 145 7.55 -13.35 -18.32
N PRO A 146 7.04 -12.71 -17.24
CA PRO A 146 5.65 -12.34 -17.19
C PRO A 146 5.41 -11.14 -18.10
N ARG A 147 4.15 -10.77 -18.22
CA ARG A 147 3.68 -9.59 -18.89
C ARG A 147 3.29 -8.59 -17.83
N LEU A 148 3.85 -7.40 -17.90
CA LEU A 148 3.72 -6.41 -16.84
C LEU A 148 2.73 -5.33 -17.27
N VAL A 149 1.73 -5.07 -16.42
CA VAL A 149 0.76 -3.99 -16.61
C VAL A 149 0.89 -3.01 -15.45
N PHE A 150 1.34 -1.80 -15.73
CA PHE A 150 1.47 -0.74 -14.74
C PHE A 150 0.25 0.16 -14.72
N LEU A 151 -0.26 0.44 -13.53
CA LEU A 151 -1.32 1.42 -13.30
C LEU A 151 -0.77 2.63 -12.56
N GLY A 152 -0.93 3.81 -13.14
CA GLY A 152 -0.51 5.07 -12.51
C GLY A 152 -1.31 6.26 -13.02
N ARG A 153 -1.23 7.39 -12.32
CA ARG A 153 -1.99 8.62 -12.67
C ARG A 153 -1.25 9.55 -13.62
N THR A 154 0.02 9.28 -13.91
CA THR A 154 0.85 10.16 -14.75
C THR A 154 0.46 9.95 -16.21
N PRO A 155 0.00 10.98 -16.93
CA PRO A 155 -0.27 10.84 -18.35
C PRO A 155 1.04 10.60 -19.12
N LEU A 156 1.01 9.67 -20.07
CA LEU A 156 2.07 9.50 -21.06
C LEU A 156 1.55 10.07 -22.39
N ASP A 157 2.19 11.14 -22.89
CA ASP A 157 1.88 11.61 -24.23
C ASP A 157 2.48 10.64 -25.26
N PRO A 158 1.71 10.18 -26.25
CA PRO A 158 2.22 9.31 -27.32
C PRO A 158 3.30 9.98 -28.21
N GLY A 159 3.59 11.28 -27.98
CA GLY A 159 4.56 12.08 -28.72
C GLY A 159 5.89 12.37 -28.01
N MET A 160 6.16 11.86 -26.80
CA MET A 160 7.42 12.12 -26.05
C MET A 160 8.67 11.39 -26.62
N ASN A 161 8.75 11.24 -27.95
CA ASN A 161 9.94 10.72 -28.64
C ASN A 161 10.99 11.79 -28.98
N THR A 162 10.88 13.01 -28.45
CA THR A 162 11.96 14.01 -28.56
C THR A 162 12.29 14.59 -27.20
N VAL A 163 13.28 13.97 -26.55
CA VAL A 163 14.06 14.63 -25.51
C VAL A 163 14.77 15.81 -26.14
N LYS A 164 14.16 17.00 -26.09
CA LYS A 164 14.91 18.25 -26.17
C LYS A 164 15.44 18.50 -24.76
N LEU A 165 16.71 18.15 -24.51
CA LEU A 165 17.42 18.66 -23.34
C LEU A 165 17.40 20.19 -23.45
N CYS A 166 16.52 20.86 -22.71
CA CYS A 166 16.55 22.30 -22.59
C CYS A 166 17.32 22.64 -21.30
N PRO A 167 18.52 23.23 -21.40
CA PRO A 167 19.27 23.61 -20.22
C PRO A 167 18.81 25.01 -19.82
N THR A 168 18.08 25.12 -18.71
CA THR A 168 18.16 26.22 -17.71
C THR A 168 16.85 26.36 -16.92
N HIS A 169 16.69 25.60 -15.84
CA HIS A 169 15.93 26.07 -14.69
C HIS A 169 16.58 25.56 -13.38
N PRO A 170 16.68 26.41 -12.34
CA PRO A 170 17.26 26.02 -11.06
C PRO A 170 16.39 24.96 -10.36
N PRO A 171 16.97 24.11 -9.50
CA PRO A 171 16.27 22.96 -8.94
C PRO A 171 15.24 23.41 -7.91
N SER A 172 13.96 23.38 -8.28
CA SER A 172 12.87 23.19 -7.31
C SER A 172 12.74 21.69 -7.06
N GLU A 173 12.87 21.24 -5.81
CA GLU A 173 12.83 19.84 -5.35
C GLU A 173 11.46 19.13 -5.54
N SER A 174 10.62 19.62 -6.45
CA SER A 174 9.36 19.00 -6.84
C SER A 174 9.53 18.32 -8.20
N PHE A 175 9.58 16.98 -8.20
CA PHE A 175 9.53 16.18 -9.42
C PHE A 175 8.31 16.60 -10.25
N THR A 176 8.56 17.08 -11.46
CA THR A 176 7.48 17.49 -12.37
C THR A 176 6.79 16.25 -12.95
N PHE A 177 5.59 16.43 -13.49
CA PHE A 177 4.91 15.34 -14.23
C PHE A 177 5.78 14.82 -15.39
N GLU A 178 6.57 15.70 -16.01
CA GLU A 178 7.48 15.38 -17.11
C GLU A 178 8.61 14.45 -16.65
N ASP A 179 9.20 14.70 -15.47
CA ASP A 179 10.23 13.83 -14.89
C ASP A 179 9.71 12.41 -14.65
N ARG A 180 8.48 12.30 -14.13
CA ARG A 180 7.82 11.01 -13.90
C ARG A 180 7.49 10.30 -15.21
N ALA A 181 6.98 11.02 -16.21
CA ALA A 181 6.68 10.45 -17.52
C ALA A 181 7.96 9.91 -18.19
N LEU A 182 9.09 10.62 -18.05
CA LEU A 182 10.38 10.19 -18.55
C LEU A 182 10.90 8.94 -17.82
N GLU A 183 10.77 8.88 -16.49
CA GLU A 183 11.13 7.70 -15.69
C GLU A 183 10.31 6.47 -16.08
N ILE A 184 8.99 6.65 -16.28
CA ILE A 184 8.08 5.60 -16.73
C ILE A 184 8.50 5.09 -18.10
N THR A 185 8.72 6.00 -19.04
CA THR A 185 9.13 5.66 -20.42
C THR A 185 10.45 4.89 -20.42
N ARG A 186 11.42 5.31 -19.60
CA ARG A 186 12.69 4.60 -19.43
C ARG A 186 12.48 3.20 -18.85
N THR A 187 11.66 3.09 -17.82
CA THR A 187 11.35 1.79 -17.19
C THR A 187 10.72 0.82 -18.19
N LEU A 188 9.77 1.29 -19.02
CA LEU A 188 9.16 0.48 -20.07
C LEU A 188 10.20 0.05 -21.12
N ALA A 189 11.04 0.98 -21.58
CA ALA A 189 12.09 0.69 -22.54
C ALA A 189 13.11 -0.34 -22.01
N ASP A 190 13.52 -0.23 -20.75
CA ASP A 190 14.44 -1.18 -20.11
C ASP A 190 13.82 -2.59 -20.03
N LEU A 191 12.53 -2.68 -19.69
CA LEU A 191 11.80 -3.95 -19.63
C LEU A 191 11.65 -4.58 -21.01
N HIS A 192 11.29 -3.78 -22.03
CA HIS A 192 11.21 -4.23 -23.42
C HIS A 192 12.57 -4.73 -23.93
N ALA A 193 13.65 -4.01 -23.64
CA ALA A 193 15.01 -4.42 -23.98
C ALA A 193 15.43 -5.73 -23.29
N ALA A 194 14.88 -6.01 -22.11
CA ALA A 194 15.04 -7.28 -21.38
C ALA A 194 14.11 -8.40 -21.88
N GLY A 195 13.29 -8.16 -22.92
CA GLY A 195 12.37 -9.12 -23.51
C GLY A 195 11.06 -9.30 -22.74
N ILE A 196 10.70 -8.33 -21.89
CA ILE A 196 9.42 -8.30 -21.17
C ILE A 196 8.41 -7.46 -21.92
N GLU A 197 7.21 -7.99 -22.10
CA GLU A 197 6.07 -7.20 -22.55
C GLU A 197 5.56 -6.36 -21.37
N ALA A 198 5.73 -5.03 -21.47
CA ALA A 198 5.32 -4.10 -20.43
C ALA A 198 4.39 -3.02 -20.99
N PHE A 199 3.27 -2.77 -20.30
CA PHE A 199 2.25 -1.81 -20.67
C PHE A 199 1.99 -0.85 -19.52
N TYR A 200 1.61 0.39 -19.84
CA TYR A 200 1.22 1.39 -18.86
C TYR A 200 -0.16 1.93 -19.18
N HIS A 201 -1.04 1.95 -18.19
CA HIS A 201 -2.34 2.58 -18.28
C HIS A 201 -2.43 3.74 -17.30
N THR A 202 -2.80 4.92 -17.83
CA THR A 202 -3.17 6.07 -17.02
C THR A 202 -4.49 5.75 -16.32
N CYS A 203 -4.41 5.37 -15.05
CA CYS A 203 -5.52 4.88 -14.23
C CYS A 203 -5.34 5.34 -12.79
N ASP A 204 -6.36 5.99 -12.24
CA ASP A 204 -6.44 6.18 -10.79
C ASP A 204 -6.98 4.90 -10.14
N VAL A 205 -6.10 4.19 -9.43
CA VAL A 205 -6.45 2.94 -8.74
C VAL A 205 -7.50 3.11 -7.63
N THR A 206 -7.77 4.36 -7.22
CA THR A 206 -8.85 4.67 -6.28
C THR A 206 -10.22 4.74 -6.95
N ALA A 207 -10.30 4.76 -8.28
CA ALA A 207 -11.52 4.76 -9.06
C ALA A 207 -11.85 3.33 -9.55
N PRO A 208 -12.80 2.60 -8.91
CA PRO A 208 -13.04 1.19 -9.19
C PRO A 208 -13.47 0.90 -10.63
N GLU A 209 -14.25 1.81 -11.21
CA GLU A 209 -14.71 1.71 -12.61
C GLU A 209 -13.54 1.85 -13.60
N ALA A 210 -12.60 2.76 -13.32
CA ALA A 210 -11.41 2.93 -14.16
C ALA A 210 -10.51 1.70 -14.10
N VAL A 211 -10.31 1.13 -12.90
CA VAL A 211 -9.56 -0.12 -12.74
C VAL A 211 -10.27 -1.26 -13.48
N ARG A 212 -11.59 -1.38 -13.35
CA ARG A 212 -12.37 -2.42 -14.03
C ARG A 212 -12.22 -2.33 -15.55
N ALA A 213 -12.29 -1.12 -16.11
CA ALA A 213 -12.11 -0.90 -17.54
C ALA A 213 -10.73 -1.38 -18.03
N VAL A 214 -9.65 -1.04 -17.30
CA VAL A 214 -8.30 -1.51 -17.64
C VAL A 214 -8.18 -3.02 -17.50
N MET A 215 -8.73 -3.61 -16.43
CA MET A 215 -8.70 -5.06 -16.24
C MET A 215 -9.46 -5.80 -17.34
N ASP A 216 -10.55 -5.22 -17.87
CA ASP A 216 -11.29 -5.81 -18.98
C ASP A 216 -10.56 -5.68 -20.32
N GLU A 217 -9.80 -4.60 -20.52
CA GLU A 217 -8.87 -4.47 -21.66
C GLU A 217 -7.77 -5.54 -21.58
N VAL A 218 -7.12 -5.67 -20.43
CA VAL A 218 -6.09 -6.69 -20.15
C VAL A 218 -6.64 -8.11 -20.30
N LYS A 219 -7.94 -8.36 -20.16
CA LYS A 219 -8.52 -9.69 -20.46
C LYS A 219 -8.78 -9.92 -21.96
N LYS A 220 -9.02 -8.85 -22.71
CA LYS A 220 -9.49 -8.89 -24.10
C LYS A 220 -8.38 -8.90 -25.13
N VAL A 221 -7.18 -8.43 -24.78
CA VAL A 221 -6.07 -8.48 -25.74
C VAL A 221 -5.86 -9.95 -26.11
N PRO A 222 -5.89 -10.32 -27.41
CA PRO A 222 -5.60 -11.67 -27.85
C PRO A 222 -4.15 -11.94 -27.51
N TRP A 223 -3.95 -12.61 -26.39
CA TRP A 223 -2.65 -12.99 -25.90
C TRP A 223 -2.25 -14.25 -26.67
N GLU A 224 -1.34 -14.13 -27.64
CA GLU A 224 -0.80 -15.30 -28.35
C GLU A 224 -0.27 -16.31 -27.32
N ASP A 225 -0.60 -17.59 -27.50
CA ASP A 225 -0.22 -18.65 -26.57
C ASP A 225 1.31 -18.84 -26.62
N PRO A 226 2.03 -18.76 -25.48
CA PRO A 226 3.46 -19.03 -25.44
C PRO A 226 3.85 -20.42 -25.99
N ARG A 227 2.88 -21.35 -26.10
CA ARG A 227 3.06 -22.67 -26.74
C ARG A 227 3.18 -22.62 -28.27
N ASP A 228 2.85 -21.51 -28.90
CA ASP A 228 2.97 -21.32 -30.36
C ASP A 228 4.39 -20.86 -30.79
N TYR A 229 5.30 -20.61 -29.85
CA TYR A 229 6.71 -20.39 -30.18
C TYR A 229 7.38 -21.72 -30.56
N PRO A 230 8.04 -21.83 -31.73
CA PRO A 230 8.78 -23.03 -32.07
C PRO A 230 9.87 -23.26 -31.02
N ARG A 231 9.83 -24.41 -30.35
CA ARG A 231 10.91 -24.89 -29.50
C ARG A 231 12.17 -24.88 -30.36
N ARG A 232 13.04 -23.87 -30.19
CA ARG A 232 14.36 -23.90 -30.82
C ARG A 232 15.07 -25.14 -30.29
N GLY A 233 15.36 -26.06 -31.19
CA GLY A 233 16.08 -27.29 -30.91
C GLY A 233 17.37 -26.98 -30.17
N SER A 234 17.63 -27.75 -29.12
CA SER A 234 18.91 -27.80 -28.44
C SER A 234 19.99 -28.28 -29.42
N PRO A 235 21.17 -27.65 -29.48
CA PRO A 235 22.40 -28.35 -29.83
C PRO A 235 22.82 -29.32 -28.73
#